data_AF-A0A2V9MGI0-F1
#
_entry.id   AF-A0A2V9MGI0-F1
#
_cell.length_a   1.000
_cell.length_b   1.000
_cell.length_c   1.000
_cell.angle_alpha   90.00
_cell.angle_beta   90.00
_cell.angle_gamma   90.00
#
_symmetry.space_group_name_H-M   'P 1'
#
loop_
_entity.id
_entity.type
_entity.pdbx_description
1 polymer ?
#
loop_
_entity_poly.entity_id
_entity_poly.type
_entity_poly.pdbx_seq_one_letter_code
_entity_poly.pdbx_strand_id
1 'polypeptide(L)'
;MKLMTVMIAALFLFSTSWAQGQHTQSGRTESMQTASNFTKVAPALEKYARGPLAELWKRPGLTPRDRSLVTIAALIARNQTVEMPYYFDLALNNGVKASELSEVITHLAFYSGWSNAASAVAIAKDVFERRGIGPDQLPPASPELLPLNEDAEADRAARVEQDFGKVAAGVVQYTTDLLFRDLWLRPALTPRDRSLVTVSALIASGQVAQITYHLNRAMDNGLTKSQASEVLTQLAFYAGWPNVFSALPVAKAVFEKRPD
;
A
#
# COMPACT_ATOMS: atom_id res chain seq x y z
N MET A 1 42.64 -12.55 75.91
CA MET A 1 41.26 -12.08 76.17
C MET A 1 40.72 -11.44 74.90
N LYS A 2 39.65 -12.03 74.33
CA LYS A 2 38.63 -11.46 73.39
C LYS A 2 39.16 -10.86 72.07
N LEU A 3 38.55 -11.04 70.90
CA LEU A 3 37.28 -11.63 70.46
C LEU A 3 37.35 -11.86 68.94
N MET A 4 36.51 -12.80 68.48
CA MET A 4 36.29 -13.28 67.13
C MET A 4 35.85 -12.19 66.15
N THR A 5 36.20 -12.36 64.86
CA THR A 5 35.25 -12.05 63.77
C THR A 5 35.49 -13.01 62.60
N VAL A 6 34.50 -13.84 62.33
CA VAL A 6 34.40 -14.76 61.21
C VAL A 6 33.75 -14.00 60.05
N MET A 7 34.30 -14.09 58.84
CA MET A 7 33.59 -13.71 57.62
C MET A 7 33.76 -14.81 56.57
N ILE A 8 32.67 -15.56 56.38
CA ILE A 8 32.48 -16.53 55.30
C ILE A 8 31.88 -15.77 54.12
N ALA A 9 32.48 -15.85 52.93
CA ALA A 9 31.82 -15.48 51.69
C ALA A 9 32.22 -16.48 50.59
N ALA A 10 31.17 -17.00 49.95
CA ALA A 10 31.13 -18.18 49.11
C ALA A 10 32.00 -18.13 47.84
N LEU A 11 32.67 -19.25 47.56
CA LEU A 11 33.23 -19.58 46.25
C LEU A 11 32.10 -20.01 45.31
N PHE A 12 31.85 -19.21 44.27
CA PHE A 12 31.00 -19.60 43.15
C PHE A 12 31.75 -20.55 42.21
N LEU A 13 31.17 -21.73 42.00
CA LEU A 13 31.59 -22.73 41.02
C LEU A 13 31.29 -22.22 39.60
N PHE A 14 32.32 -22.16 38.76
CA PHE A 14 32.17 -21.98 37.32
C PHE A 14 31.62 -23.27 36.69
N SER A 15 30.39 -23.24 36.17
CA SER A 15 29.90 -24.24 35.22
C SER A 15 29.91 -23.65 33.81
N THR A 16 30.78 -24.19 32.96
CA THR A 16 30.80 -23.91 31.52
C THR A 16 29.63 -24.64 30.86
N SER A 17 28.53 -23.92 30.61
CA SER A 17 27.42 -24.43 29.81
C SER A 17 27.73 -24.25 28.33
N TRP A 18 27.78 -25.36 27.60
CA TRP A 18 27.90 -25.39 26.15
C TRP A 18 26.60 -24.88 25.54
N ALA A 19 26.61 -23.66 25.02
CA ALA A 19 25.48 -23.13 24.25
C ALA A 19 25.52 -23.75 22.84
N GLN A 20 24.62 -24.70 22.62
CA GLN A 20 24.25 -25.26 21.33
C GLN A 20 23.97 -24.12 20.34
N GLY A 21 24.81 -23.97 19.31
CA GLY A 21 24.55 -23.05 18.21
C GLY A 21 23.25 -23.43 17.52
N GLN A 22 22.20 -22.63 17.74
CA GLN A 22 20.98 -22.74 16.96
C GLN A 22 21.29 -22.33 15.52
N HIS A 23 21.06 -23.25 14.60
CA HIS A 23 21.08 -23.01 13.16
C HIS A 23 20.27 -21.76 12.82
N THR A 24 20.95 -20.73 12.33
CA THR A 24 20.35 -19.60 11.64
C THR A 24 19.69 -20.10 10.36
N GLN A 25 18.37 -20.29 10.38
CA GLN A 25 17.57 -20.47 9.17
C GLN A 25 17.61 -19.16 8.35
N SER A 26 18.38 -19.19 7.28
CA SER A 26 18.47 -18.15 6.27
C SER A 26 17.28 -18.22 5.29
N GLY A 27 16.39 -17.23 5.37
CA GLY A 27 15.83 -16.52 4.21
C GLY A 27 14.84 -17.23 3.26
N ARG A 28 13.62 -17.50 3.71
CA ARG A 28 12.42 -17.49 2.83
C ARG A 28 11.39 -16.57 3.45
N THR A 29 10.95 -15.53 2.75
CA THR A 29 9.79 -14.74 3.19
C THR A 29 8.53 -15.57 2.96
N GLU A 30 8.03 -16.24 4.00
CA GLU A 30 6.73 -16.93 3.95
C GLU A 30 5.61 -16.02 4.50
N SER A 31 4.67 -15.59 3.65
CA SER A 31 3.29 -15.19 4.04
C SER A 31 2.40 -15.25 2.79
N MET A 32 1.07 -15.43 2.76
CA MET A 32 0.06 -15.91 3.71
C MET A 32 0.59 -16.93 4.71
N GLN A 33 0.45 -16.63 6.00
CA GLN A 33 1.00 -17.38 7.13
C GLN A 33 0.82 -18.90 7.00
N THR A 34 1.89 -19.58 6.55
CA THR A 34 2.03 -21.00 6.19
C THR A 34 0.75 -21.69 5.71
N ALA A 35 0.77 -22.24 4.49
CA ALA A 35 -0.26 -23.18 4.02
C ALA A 35 -0.68 -24.25 5.07
N SER A 36 0.22 -24.56 6.02
CA SER A 36 -0.03 -25.41 7.18
C SER A 36 -1.05 -24.85 8.20
N ASN A 37 -1.11 -23.54 8.44
CA ASN A 37 -2.06 -22.93 9.38
C ASN A 37 -3.48 -22.85 8.81
N PHE A 38 -3.61 -22.45 7.54
CA PHE A 38 -4.93 -22.42 6.88
C PHE A 38 -5.52 -23.83 6.79
N THR A 39 -4.72 -24.83 6.45
CA THR A 39 -5.19 -26.23 6.42
C THR A 39 -5.67 -26.70 7.80
N LYS A 40 -5.01 -26.27 8.89
CA LYS A 40 -5.36 -26.66 10.27
C LYS A 40 -6.57 -25.93 10.83
N VAL A 41 -6.81 -24.68 10.44
CA VAL A 41 -7.85 -23.82 11.04
C VAL A 41 -9.06 -23.65 10.11
N ALA A 42 -8.82 -23.42 8.82
CA ALA A 42 -9.85 -23.10 7.83
C ALA A 42 -9.50 -23.73 6.46
N PRO A 43 -9.59 -25.07 6.31
CA PRO A 43 -9.17 -25.77 5.08
C PRO A 43 -9.91 -25.31 3.82
N ALA A 44 -11.15 -24.80 3.96
CA ALA A 44 -11.87 -24.18 2.85
C ALA A 44 -11.19 -22.88 2.37
N LEU A 45 -10.62 -22.09 3.27
CA LEU A 45 -9.86 -20.88 2.93
C LEU A 45 -8.61 -21.24 2.12
N GLU A 46 -7.88 -22.29 2.53
CA GLU A 46 -6.72 -22.79 1.77
C GLU A 46 -7.12 -23.20 0.35
N LYS A 47 -8.25 -23.91 0.20
CA LYS A 47 -8.79 -24.26 -1.13
C LYS A 47 -9.05 -23.01 -1.97
N TYR A 48 -9.66 -21.97 -1.39
CA TYR A 48 -9.95 -20.74 -2.13
C TYR A 48 -8.69 -19.94 -2.47
N ALA A 49 -7.69 -19.96 -1.58
CA ALA A 49 -6.41 -19.34 -1.80
C ALA A 49 -5.63 -19.99 -2.96
N ARG A 50 -5.56 -21.33 -2.98
CA ARG A 50 -4.87 -22.08 -4.05
C ARG A 50 -5.63 -22.15 -5.37
N GLY A 51 -6.94 -21.91 -5.34
CA GLY A 51 -7.81 -21.92 -6.52
C GLY A 51 -8.16 -20.50 -6.97
N PRO A 52 -9.40 -20.01 -6.72
CA PRO A 52 -9.88 -18.71 -7.18
C PRO A 52 -8.91 -17.53 -6.99
N LEU A 53 -8.25 -17.40 -5.83
CA LEU A 53 -7.30 -16.31 -5.59
C LEU A 53 -6.02 -16.48 -6.43
N ALA A 54 -5.49 -17.70 -6.57
CA ALA A 54 -4.35 -17.94 -7.45
C ALA A 54 -4.68 -17.67 -8.93
N GLU A 55 -5.88 -18.03 -9.37
CA GLU A 55 -6.36 -17.77 -10.73
C GLU A 55 -6.62 -16.28 -10.99
N LEU A 56 -7.09 -15.52 -9.98
CA LEU A 56 -7.23 -14.06 -10.05
C LEU A 56 -5.93 -13.39 -10.51
N TRP A 57 -4.78 -13.78 -9.94
CA TRP A 57 -3.48 -13.21 -10.27
C TRP A 57 -2.99 -13.55 -11.69
N LYS A 58 -3.58 -14.56 -12.35
CA LYS A 58 -3.25 -14.97 -13.72
C LYS A 58 -4.15 -14.34 -14.78
N ARG A 59 -5.23 -13.66 -14.38
CA ARG A 59 -6.18 -13.04 -15.34
C ARG A 59 -5.48 -11.96 -16.18
N PRO A 60 -5.60 -11.99 -17.52
CA PRO A 60 -4.75 -11.21 -18.42
C PRO A 60 -5.13 -9.72 -18.52
N GLY A 61 -6.31 -9.30 -18.06
CA GLY A 61 -6.79 -7.92 -18.19
C GLY A 61 -6.03 -6.90 -17.32
N LEU A 62 -5.22 -7.36 -16.38
CA LEU A 62 -4.35 -6.51 -15.54
C LEU A 62 -3.06 -7.27 -15.24
N THR A 63 -1.93 -6.60 -15.45
CA THR A 63 -0.60 -7.22 -15.29
C THR A 63 -0.32 -7.58 -13.83
N PRO A 64 0.56 -8.55 -13.55
CA PRO A 64 0.99 -8.83 -12.18
C PRO A 64 1.55 -7.60 -11.45
N ARG A 65 2.28 -6.73 -12.17
CA ARG A 65 2.81 -5.45 -11.68
C ARG A 65 1.68 -4.54 -11.18
N ASP A 66 0.65 -4.32 -12.00
CA ASP A 66 -0.47 -3.46 -11.63
C ASP A 66 -1.34 -4.08 -10.52
N ARG A 67 -1.53 -5.41 -10.52
CA ARG A 67 -2.19 -6.12 -9.42
C ARG A 67 -1.46 -5.95 -8.10
N SER A 68 -0.13 -5.94 -8.13
CA SER A 68 0.69 -5.65 -6.95
C SER A 68 0.47 -4.25 -6.41
N LEU A 69 0.41 -3.22 -7.28
CA LEU A 69 0.10 -1.85 -6.85
C LEU A 69 -1.30 -1.74 -6.23
N VAL A 70 -2.32 -2.33 -6.87
CA VAL A 70 -3.70 -2.36 -6.35
C VAL A 70 -3.75 -3.03 -4.98
N THR A 71 -3.07 -4.17 -4.84
CA THR A 71 -3.07 -4.96 -3.61
C THR A 71 -2.36 -4.22 -2.48
N ILE A 72 -1.19 -3.64 -2.73
CA ILE A 72 -0.46 -2.84 -1.73
C ILE A 72 -1.29 -1.63 -1.31
N ALA A 73 -1.91 -0.93 -2.26
CA ALA A 73 -2.78 0.20 -1.94
C ALA A 73 -3.95 -0.20 -1.03
N ALA A 74 -4.57 -1.36 -1.28
CA ALA A 74 -5.64 -1.88 -0.44
C ALA A 74 -5.16 -2.23 0.98
N LEU A 75 -4.01 -2.91 1.10
CA LEU A 75 -3.44 -3.28 2.40
C LEU A 75 -3.09 -2.04 3.22
N ILE A 76 -2.46 -1.03 2.61
CA ILE A 76 -2.10 0.23 3.28
C ILE A 76 -3.37 0.97 3.68
N ALA A 77 -4.34 1.13 2.76
CA ALA A 77 -5.59 1.84 3.04
C ALA A 77 -6.38 1.23 4.22
N ARG A 78 -6.28 -0.09 4.39
CA ARG A 78 -6.96 -0.85 5.46
C ARG A 78 -6.07 -1.16 6.66
N ASN A 79 -4.83 -0.66 6.70
CA ASN A 79 -3.82 -0.94 7.72
C ASN A 79 -3.64 -2.45 8.02
N GLN A 80 -3.68 -3.29 6.98
CA GLN A 80 -3.57 -4.76 7.07
C GLN A 80 -2.11 -5.22 7.07
N THR A 81 -1.39 -4.89 8.13
CA THR A 81 0.08 -5.01 8.22
C THR A 81 0.62 -6.44 8.13
N VAL A 82 -0.15 -7.44 8.56
CA VAL A 82 0.30 -8.85 8.64
C VAL A 82 0.75 -9.42 7.30
N GLU A 83 0.05 -9.07 6.21
CA GLU A 83 0.34 -9.61 4.88
C GLU A 83 1.21 -8.68 4.03
N MET A 84 1.44 -7.44 4.48
CA MET A 84 2.26 -6.48 3.73
C MET A 84 3.67 -7.00 3.41
N PRO A 85 4.42 -7.67 4.31
CA PRO A 85 5.77 -8.14 3.99
C PRO A 85 5.82 -8.99 2.72
N TYR A 86 4.88 -9.95 2.57
CA TYR A 86 4.79 -10.77 1.37
C TYR A 86 4.39 -9.97 0.15
N TYR A 87 3.37 -9.11 0.24
CA TYR A 87 2.90 -8.38 -0.94
C TYR A 87 3.89 -7.31 -1.41
N PHE A 88 4.69 -6.73 -0.51
CA PHE A 88 5.84 -5.89 -0.88
C PHE A 88 6.91 -6.72 -1.61
N ASP A 89 7.27 -7.88 -1.08
CA ASP A 89 8.21 -8.80 -1.73
C ASP A 89 7.71 -9.27 -3.10
N LEU A 90 6.42 -9.60 -3.21
CA LEU A 90 5.77 -10.01 -4.46
C LEU A 90 5.71 -8.86 -5.47
N ALA A 91 5.45 -7.63 -5.03
CA ALA A 91 5.45 -6.45 -5.89
C ALA A 91 6.82 -6.22 -6.54
N LEU A 92 7.90 -6.29 -5.75
CA LEU A 92 9.26 -6.21 -6.26
C LEU A 92 9.54 -7.33 -7.28
N ASN A 93 9.12 -8.57 -6.98
CA ASN A 93 9.26 -9.69 -7.92
C ASN A 93 8.47 -9.51 -9.22
N ASN A 94 7.29 -8.87 -9.14
CA ASN A 94 6.44 -8.55 -10.30
C ASN A 94 6.90 -7.30 -11.07
N GLY A 95 8.04 -6.70 -10.69
CA GLY A 95 8.64 -5.57 -11.39
C GLY A 95 8.16 -4.18 -10.95
N VAL A 96 7.45 -4.08 -9.82
CA VAL A 96 7.24 -2.77 -9.17
C VAL A 96 8.58 -2.31 -8.60
N LYS A 97 8.98 -1.06 -8.87
CA LYS A 97 10.25 -0.51 -8.39
C LYS A 97 10.15 -0.14 -6.91
N ALA A 98 11.28 -0.19 -6.20
CA ALA A 98 11.38 0.32 -4.83
C ALA A 98 10.95 1.79 -4.74
N SER A 99 11.32 2.60 -5.74
CA SER A 99 10.93 4.00 -5.86
C SER A 99 9.41 4.18 -5.97
N GLU A 100 8.73 3.29 -6.70
CA GLU A 100 7.27 3.30 -6.84
C GLU A 100 6.61 2.92 -5.52
N LEU A 101 7.09 1.88 -4.84
CA LEU A 101 6.56 1.47 -3.52
C LEU A 101 6.72 2.56 -2.46
N SER A 102 7.89 3.21 -2.43
CA SER A 102 8.14 4.36 -1.55
C SER A 102 7.15 5.49 -1.85
N GLU A 103 6.92 5.79 -3.12
CA GLU A 103 6.01 6.86 -3.52
C GLU A 103 4.54 6.49 -3.29
N VAL A 104 4.15 5.21 -3.37
CA VAL A 104 2.81 4.73 -2.94
C VAL A 104 2.59 4.98 -1.46
N ILE A 105 3.58 4.68 -0.61
CA ILE A 105 3.49 4.95 0.84
C ILE A 105 3.30 6.45 1.10
N THR A 106 4.13 7.30 0.47
CA THR A 106 4.01 8.76 0.58
C THR A 106 2.64 9.26 0.12
N HIS A 107 2.17 8.79 -1.04
CA HIS A 107 0.87 9.19 -1.59
C HIS A 107 -0.29 8.80 -0.67
N LEU A 108 -0.25 7.59 -0.11
CA LEU A 108 -1.29 7.08 0.77
C LEU A 108 -1.23 7.65 2.19
N ALA A 109 -0.16 8.35 2.58
CA ALA A 109 -0.18 9.17 3.81
C ALA A 109 -1.29 10.25 3.75
N PHE A 110 -1.55 10.80 2.56
CA PHE A 110 -2.58 11.81 2.32
C PHE A 110 -3.96 11.22 2.03
N TYR A 111 -4.03 10.10 1.30
CA TYR A 111 -5.30 9.48 0.89
C TYR A 111 -5.82 8.40 1.83
N SER A 112 -4.99 7.90 2.75
CA SER A 112 -5.35 6.85 3.71
C SER A 112 -4.93 7.16 5.15
N GLY A 113 -4.24 8.29 5.37
CA GLY A 113 -3.83 8.76 6.69
C GLY A 113 -2.39 8.42 7.06
N TRP A 114 -1.79 9.31 7.84
CA TRP A 114 -0.37 9.27 8.19
C TRP A 114 0.04 7.97 8.91
N SER A 115 -0.80 7.48 9.83
CA SER A 115 -0.52 6.26 10.60
C SER A 115 -0.46 5.01 9.73
N ASN A 116 -1.32 4.93 8.70
CA ASN A 116 -1.31 3.81 7.76
C ASN A 116 0.00 3.80 6.95
N ALA A 117 0.44 4.98 6.50
CA ALA A 117 1.72 5.12 5.81
C ALA A 117 2.90 4.81 6.74
N ALA A 118 2.89 5.28 7.99
CA ALA A 118 3.94 4.98 8.97
C ALA A 118 4.09 3.48 9.26
N SER A 119 2.96 2.76 9.41
CA SER A 119 2.97 1.29 9.50
C SER A 119 3.62 0.65 8.27
N ALA A 120 3.29 1.14 7.07
CA ALA A 120 3.85 0.66 5.82
C ALA A 120 5.35 0.97 5.70
N VAL A 121 5.83 2.12 6.18
CA VAL A 121 7.26 2.46 6.24
C VAL A 121 8.03 1.44 7.06
N ALA A 122 7.54 1.09 8.26
CA ALA A 122 8.21 0.12 9.12
C ALA A 122 8.40 -1.25 8.42
N ILE A 123 7.36 -1.69 7.70
CA ILE A 123 7.37 -2.97 6.97
C ILE A 123 8.26 -2.89 5.73
N ALA A 124 8.14 -1.81 4.96
CA ALA A 124 8.93 -1.59 3.75
C ALA A 124 10.42 -1.51 4.07
N LYS A 125 10.80 -0.88 5.18
CA LYS A 125 12.19 -0.83 5.68
C LYS A 125 12.78 -2.24 5.78
N ASP A 126 12.10 -3.15 6.48
CA ASP A 126 12.62 -4.50 6.71
C ASP A 126 12.66 -5.32 5.41
N VAL A 127 11.72 -5.11 4.48
CA VAL A 127 11.76 -5.72 3.14
C VAL A 127 12.92 -5.17 2.32
N PHE A 128 13.11 -3.86 2.31
CA PHE A 128 14.16 -3.17 1.55
C PHE A 128 15.56 -3.55 2.04
N GLU A 129 15.76 -3.60 3.36
CA GLU A 129 17.02 -4.06 3.98
C GLU A 129 17.35 -5.50 3.54
N ARG A 130 16.39 -6.43 3.59
CA ARG A 130 16.59 -7.81 3.13
C ARG A 130 16.91 -7.91 1.64
N ARG A 131 16.43 -6.96 0.83
CA ARG A 131 16.62 -6.90 -0.63
C ARG A 131 17.84 -6.10 -1.05
N GLY A 132 18.58 -5.50 -0.11
CA GLY A 132 19.71 -4.61 -0.44
C GLY A 132 19.27 -3.30 -1.13
N ILE A 133 18.05 -2.85 -0.88
CA ILE A 133 17.50 -1.60 -1.43
C ILE A 133 17.89 -0.46 -0.49
N GLY A 134 18.76 0.43 -0.97
CA GLY A 134 19.24 1.60 -0.24
C GLY A 134 18.49 2.89 -0.59
N PRO A 135 18.71 3.99 0.18
CA PRO A 135 18.10 5.29 -0.08
C PRO A 135 18.37 5.87 -1.47
N ASP A 136 19.49 5.48 -2.10
CA ASP A 136 19.88 5.86 -3.46
C ASP A 136 18.93 5.32 -4.55
N GLN A 137 18.13 4.31 -4.22
CA GLN A 137 17.12 3.71 -5.11
C GLN A 137 15.71 4.26 -4.86
N LEU A 138 15.55 5.21 -3.92
CA LEU A 138 14.27 5.80 -3.55
C LEU A 138 14.10 7.20 -4.18
N PRO A 139 12.87 7.73 -4.27
CA PRO A 139 12.65 9.06 -4.81
C PRO A 139 13.32 10.11 -3.91
N PRO A 140 13.93 11.17 -4.47
CA PRO A 140 14.41 12.27 -3.65
C PRO A 140 13.24 12.94 -2.93
N ALA A 141 13.53 13.56 -1.78
CA ALA A 141 12.52 14.30 -1.02
C ALA A 141 11.88 15.42 -1.86
N SER A 142 12.69 16.11 -2.66
CA SER A 142 12.29 17.21 -3.55
C SER A 142 12.71 16.90 -5.00
N PRO A 143 11.94 16.09 -5.74
CA PRO A 143 12.19 15.83 -7.15
C PRO A 143 11.81 17.02 -8.02
N GLU A 144 12.27 17.04 -9.27
CA GLU A 144 11.65 17.85 -10.32
C GLU A 144 10.23 17.33 -10.57
N LEU A 145 9.25 18.24 -10.52
CA LEU A 145 7.84 17.91 -10.65
C LEU A 145 7.44 17.77 -12.13
N LEU A 146 6.48 16.88 -12.40
CA LEU A 146 5.85 16.74 -13.71
C LEU A 146 5.10 18.04 -14.09
N PRO A 147 4.93 18.32 -15.40
CA PRO A 147 4.19 19.48 -15.86
C PRO A 147 2.74 19.50 -15.32
N LEU A 148 2.31 20.68 -14.87
CA LEU A 148 0.95 20.93 -14.44
C LEU A 148 0.10 21.44 -15.61
N ASN A 149 -1.12 20.92 -15.76
CA ASN A 149 -2.13 21.55 -16.59
C ASN A 149 -2.75 22.71 -15.80
N GLU A 150 -2.25 23.92 -16.00
CA GLU A 150 -2.65 25.11 -15.23
C GLU A 150 -4.13 25.45 -15.40
N ASP A 151 -4.70 25.31 -16.60
CA ASP A 151 -6.12 25.63 -16.85
C ASP A 151 -7.02 24.65 -16.08
N ALA A 152 -6.75 23.35 -16.17
CA ALA A 152 -7.53 22.34 -15.47
C ALA A 152 -7.39 22.47 -13.93
N GLU A 153 -6.21 22.88 -13.46
CA GLU A 153 -5.98 23.11 -12.03
C GLU A 153 -6.67 24.38 -11.53
N ALA A 154 -6.63 25.48 -12.29
CA ALA A 154 -7.36 26.70 -11.98
C ALA A 154 -8.86 26.44 -11.85
N ASP A 155 -9.43 25.68 -12.79
CA ASP A 155 -10.83 25.26 -12.78
C ASP A 155 -11.17 24.39 -11.55
N ARG A 156 -10.30 23.43 -11.21
CA ARG A 156 -10.48 22.58 -10.02
C ARG A 156 -10.43 23.41 -8.74
N ALA A 157 -9.42 24.27 -8.61
CA ALA A 157 -9.22 25.13 -7.44
C ALA A 157 -10.41 26.09 -7.24
N ALA A 158 -10.87 26.74 -8.32
CA ALA A 158 -12.02 27.65 -8.28
C ALA A 158 -13.30 26.96 -7.79
N ARG A 159 -13.59 25.74 -8.27
CA ARG A 159 -14.75 24.97 -7.79
C ARG A 159 -14.66 24.63 -6.30
N VAL A 160 -13.50 24.15 -5.84
CA VAL A 160 -13.30 23.80 -4.42
C VAL A 160 -13.37 25.04 -3.52
N GLU A 161 -12.82 26.18 -3.96
CA GLU A 161 -12.92 27.45 -3.23
C GLU A 161 -14.37 27.94 -3.14
N GLN A 162 -15.12 27.88 -4.25
CA GLN A 162 -16.52 28.27 -4.29
C GLN A 162 -17.38 27.44 -3.32
N ASP A 163 -17.20 26.13 -3.31
CA ASP A 163 -18.03 25.22 -2.52
C ASP A 163 -17.63 25.19 -1.04
N PHE A 164 -16.32 25.27 -0.74
CA PHE A 164 -15.79 24.96 0.59
C PHE A 164 -14.83 26.00 1.20
N GLY A 165 -14.47 27.07 0.49
CA GLY A 165 -13.52 28.08 0.98
C GLY A 165 -13.98 28.73 2.29
N LYS A 166 -15.28 29.02 2.42
CA LYS A 166 -15.89 29.55 3.65
C LYS A 166 -16.12 28.50 4.74
N VAL A 167 -16.08 27.21 4.40
CA VAL A 167 -16.29 26.11 5.35
C VAL A 167 -14.98 25.75 6.03
N ALA A 168 -13.90 25.58 5.25
CA ALA A 168 -12.60 25.15 5.75
C ALA A 168 -11.46 25.63 4.84
N ALA A 169 -11.14 26.92 4.91
CA ALA A 169 -10.09 27.55 4.08
C ALA A 169 -8.74 26.81 4.11
N GLY A 170 -8.30 26.33 5.28
CA GLY A 170 -7.05 25.57 5.39
C GLY A 170 -7.06 24.25 4.61
N VAL A 171 -8.21 23.55 4.56
CA VAL A 171 -8.34 22.32 3.75
C VAL A 171 -8.28 22.66 2.27
N VAL A 172 -8.93 23.74 1.84
CA VAL A 172 -8.91 24.19 0.44
C VAL A 172 -7.49 24.58 0.01
N GLN A 173 -6.79 25.34 0.84
CA GLN A 173 -5.41 25.73 0.59
C GLN A 173 -4.50 24.51 0.46
N TYR A 174 -4.47 23.62 1.45
CA TYR A 174 -3.61 22.43 1.39
C TYR A 174 -3.98 21.47 0.26
N THR A 175 -5.26 21.39 -0.12
CA THR A 175 -5.66 20.61 -1.29
C THR A 175 -4.95 21.14 -2.54
N THR A 176 -4.89 22.46 -2.73
CA THR A 176 -4.23 23.07 -3.88
C THR A 176 -2.71 22.95 -3.78
N ASP A 177 -2.12 23.50 -2.72
CA ASP A 177 -0.68 23.69 -2.60
C ASP A 177 0.06 22.36 -2.42
N LEU A 178 -0.44 21.50 -1.53
CA LEU A 178 0.24 20.26 -1.15
C LEU A 178 -0.14 19.07 -2.03
N LEU A 179 -1.42 18.98 -2.44
CA LEU A 179 -1.86 17.82 -3.23
C LEU A 179 -1.68 18.07 -4.72
N PHE A 180 -2.40 19.04 -5.31
CA PHE A 180 -2.47 19.16 -6.76
C PHE A 180 -1.29 19.90 -7.40
N ARG A 181 -0.62 20.80 -6.66
CA ARG A 181 0.58 21.51 -7.11
C ARG A 181 1.91 20.87 -6.66
N ASP A 182 1.87 19.81 -5.85
CA ASP A 182 3.06 19.04 -5.45
C ASP A 182 2.85 17.52 -5.56
N LEU A 183 2.14 16.88 -4.61
CA LEU A 183 2.03 15.42 -4.51
C LEU A 183 1.64 14.74 -5.83
N TRP A 184 0.64 15.28 -6.53
CA TRP A 184 0.14 14.73 -7.81
C TRP A 184 1.12 14.87 -8.98
N LEU A 185 2.13 15.73 -8.85
CA LEU A 185 3.15 15.99 -9.86
C LEU A 185 4.47 15.28 -9.56
N ARG A 186 4.62 14.63 -8.41
CA ARG A 186 5.86 13.88 -8.11
C ARG A 186 6.07 12.73 -9.11
N PRO A 187 7.28 12.56 -9.70
CA PRO A 187 7.46 11.72 -10.88
C PRO A 187 7.71 10.24 -10.62
N ALA A 188 7.92 9.82 -9.36
CA ALA A 188 8.25 8.43 -9.03
C ALA A 188 7.09 7.44 -9.26
N LEU A 189 5.85 7.95 -9.35
CA LEU A 189 4.71 7.26 -9.95
C LEU A 189 4.29 8.02 -11.18
N THR A 190 4.00 7.28 -12.26
CA THR A 190 3.31 7.88 -13.41
C THR A 190 1.95 8.42 -12.99
N PRO A 191 1.39 9.44 -13.65
CA PRO A 191 0.04 9.92 -13.37
C PRO A 191 -1.01 8.79 -13.39
N ARG A 192 -0.85 7.82 -14.30
CA ARG A 192 -1.69 6.61 -14.38
C ARG A 192 -1.60 5.78 -13.10
N ASP A 193 -0.40 5.46 -12.65
CA ASP A 193 -0.19 4.58 -11.50
C ASP A 193 -0.57 5.27 -10.19
N ARG A 194 -0.31 6.58 -10.06
CA ARG A 194 -0.77 7.38 -8.92
C ARG A 194 -2.28 7.38 -8.83
N SER A 195 -2.98 7.53 -9.96
CA SER A 195 -4.43 7.40 -9.99
C SER A 195 -4.91 5.97 -9.70
N LEU A 196 -4.23 4.95 -10.20
CA LEU A 196 -4.54 3.53 -9.94
C LEU A 196 -4.52 3.23 -8.43
N VAL A 197 -3.46 3.64 -7.71
CA VAL A 197 -3.37 3.42 -6.27
C VAL A 197 -4.37 4.26 -5.48
N THR A 198 -4.67 5.48 -5.94
CA THR A 198 -5.69 6.34 -5.33
C THR A 198 -7.06 5.69 -5.39
N VAL A 199 -7.51 5.30 -6.58
CA VAL A 199 -8.83 4.65 -6.78
C VAL A 199 -8.90 3.34 -6.00
N SER A 200 -7.81 2.57 -5.98
CA SER A 200 -7.74 1.31 -5.23
C SER A 200 -7.90 1.53 -3.72
N ALA A 201 -7.22 2.52 -3.15
CA ALA A 201 -7.33 2.87 -1.73
C ALA A 201 -8.75 3.36 -1.37
N LEU A 202 -9.34 4.22 -2.21
CA LEU A 202 -10.70 4.73 -2.00
C LEU A 202 -11.74 3.60 -1.99
N ILE A 203 -11.66 2.68 -2.96
CA ILE A 203 -12.53 1.50 -2.99
C ILE A 203 -12.27 0.62 -1.77
N ALA A 204 -11.01 0.36 -1.41
CA ALA A 204 -10.67 -0.52 -0.30
C ALA A 204 -11.15 -0.03 1.08
N SER A 205 -11.29 1.29 1.21
CA SER A 205 -11.81 1.97 2.40
C SER A 205 -13.28 2.36 2.31
N GLY A 206 -13.98 1.98 1.23
CA GLY A 206 -15.41 2.28 1.06
C GLY A 206 -15.74 3.76 0.83
N GLN A 207 -14.76 4.58 0.41
CA GLN A 207 -14.90 6.03 0.23
C GLN A 207 -15.55 6.39 -1.12
N VAL A 208 -16.77 5.90 -1.34
CA VAL A 208 -17.46 5.95 -2.64
C VAL A 208 -17.67 7.35 -3.21
N ALA A 209 -17.85 8.35 -2.34
CA ALA A 209 -18.06 9.74 -2.75
C ALA A 209 -16.90 10.34 -3.57
N GLN A 210 -15.69 9.82 -3.38
CA GLN A 210 -14.49 10.31 -4.06
C GLN A 210 -14.15 9.51 -5.34
N ILE A 211 -14.79 8.35 -5.55
CA ILE A 211 -14.47 7.46 -6.67
C ILE A 211 -14.75 8.12 -8.01
N THR A 212 -15.85 8.88 -8.16
CA THR A 212 -16.20 9.51 -9.44
C THR A 212 -15.08 10.40 -9.97
N TYR A 213 -14.53 11.29 -9.13
CA TYR A 213 -13.47 12.20 -9.54
C TYR A 213 -12.18 11.44 -9.87
N HIS A 214 -11.73 10.57 -8.96
CA HIS A 214 -10.46 9.88 -9.11
C HIS A 214 -10.46 8.79 -10.19
N LEU A 215 -11.59 8.12 -10.43
CA LEU A 215 -11.71 7.17 -11.53
C LEU A 215 -11.71 7.89 -12.88
N ASN A 216 -12.38 9.03 -13.00
CA ASN A 216 -12.26 9.84 -14.21
C ASN A 216 -10.81 10.25 -14.44
N ARG A 217 -10.14 10.83 -13.43
CA ARG A 217 -8.71 11.18 -13.53
C ARG A 217 -7.82 9.99 -13.90
N ALA A 218 -8.08 8.81 -13.35
CA ALA A 218 -7.33 7.59 -13.69
C ALA A 218 -7.45 7.24 -15.16
N MET A 219 -8.66 7.33 -15.71
CA MET A 219 -8.93 7.02 -17.10
C MET A 219 -8.41 8.10 -18.06
N ASP A 220 -8.41 9.37 -17.66
CA ASP A 220 -7.76 10.46 -18.41
C ASP A 220 -6.24 10.26 -18.46
N ASN A 221 -5.67 9.68 -17.40
CA ASN A 221 -4.27 9.27 -17.33
C ASN A 221 -3.98 7.92 -18.03
N GLY A 222 -4.96 7.32 -18.71
CA GLY A 222 -4.75 6.11 -19.53
C GLY A 222 -5.10 4.77 -18.87
N LEU A 223 -5.81 4.76 -17.73
CA LEU A 223 -6.43 3.52 -17.23
C LEU A 223 -7.63 3.15 -18.11
N THR A 224 -7.66 1.95 -18.67
CA THR A 224 -8.78 1.53 -19.54
C THR A 224 -9.99 1.06 -18.74
N LYS A 225 -11.18 1.03 -19.36
CA LYS A 225 -12.40 0.41 -18.78
C LYS A 225 -12.13 -1.05 -18.34
N SER A 226 -11.40 -1.82 -19.16
CA SER A 226 -11.06 -3.22 -18.87
C SER A 226 -10.10 -3.35 -17.68
N GLN A 227 -9.07 -2.49 -17.58
CA GLN A 227 -8.17 -2.48 -16.44
C GLN A 227 -8.90 -2.07 -15.16
N ALA A 228 -9.75 -1.05 -15.20
CA ALA A 228 -10.56 -0.63 -14.05
C ALA A 228 -11.53 -1.73 -13.57
N SER A 229 -12.08 -2.53 -14.50
CA SER A 229 -12.89 -3.71 -14.17
C SER A 229 -12.05 -4.78 -13.43
N GLU A 230 -10.82 -5.01 -13.85
CA GLU A 230 -9.90 -5.93 -13.15
C GLU A 230 -9.45 -5.40 -11.79
N VAL A 231 -9.33 -4.08 -11.61
CA VAL A 231 -9.09 -3.45 -10.29
C VAL A 231 -10.23 -3.77 -9.33
N LEU A 232 -11.48 -3.57 -9.75
CA LEU A 232 -12.66 -3.93 -8.95
C LEU A 232 -12.67 -5.43 -8.61
N THR A 233 -12.32 -6.26 -9.58
CA THR A 233 -12.24 -7.72 -9.38
C THR A 233 -11.15 -8.11 -8.39
N GLN A 234 -9.96 -7.49 -8.47
CA GLN A 234 -8.86 -7.69 -7.52
C GLN A 234 -9.31 -7.30 -6.10
N LEU A 235 -9.90 -6.12 -5.96
CA LEU A 235 -10.33 -5.57 -4.67
C LEU A 235 -11.47 -6.36 -4.04
N ALA A 236 -12.24 -7.16 -4.78
CA ALA A 236 -13.24 -8.03 -4.18
C ALA A 236 -12.59 -9.02 -3.20
N PHE A 237 -11.42 -9.56 -3.56
CA PHE A 237 -10.66 -10.48 -2.72
C PHE A 237 -9.88 -9.79 -1.60
N TYR A 238 -9.34 -8.60 -1.85
CA TYR A 238 -8.44 -7.92 -0.90
C TYR A 238 -9.13 -6.90 0.03
N ALA A 239 -10.24 -6.33 -0.41
CA ALA A 239 -11.02 -5.36 0.35
C ALA A 239 -12.44 -5.84 0.70
N GLY A 240 -12.85 -7.00 0.19
CA GLY A 240 -14.16 -7.60 0.43
C GLY A 240 -15.23 -7.16 -0.56
N TRP A 241 -16.17 -8.07 -0.81
CA TRP A 241 -17.30 -7.86 -1.74
C TRP A 241 -18.13 -6.59 -1.46
N PRO A 242 -18.51 -6.24 -0.22
CA PRO A 242 -19.35 -5.06 0.05
C PRO A 242 -18.73 -3.74 -0.44
N ASN A 243 -17.42 -3.58 -0.29
CA ASN A 243 -16.70 -2.39 -0.77
C ASN A 243 -16.77 -2.27 -2.29
N VAL A 244 -16.57 -3.38 -3.00
CA VAL A 244 -16.66 -3.41 -4.48
C VAL A 244 -18.09 -3.19 -4.95
N PHE A 245 -19.08 -3.82 -4.31
CA PHE A 245 -20.49 -3.62 -4.66
C PHE A 245 -20.98 -2.19 -4.39
N SER A 246 -20.38 -1.49 -3.44
CA SER A 246 -20.62 -0.06 -3.22
C SER A 246 -19.98 0.82 -4.32
N ALA A 247 -18.84 0.38 -4.88
CA ALA A 247 -18.15 1.08 -5.96
C ALA A 247 -18.74 0.81 -7.36
N LEU A 248 -19.35 -0.36 -7.58
CA LEU A 248 -19.87 -0.77 -8.90
C LEU A 248 -20.84 0.23 -9.54
N PRO A 249 -21.85 0.78 -8.84
CA PRO A 249 -22.74 1.79 -9.42
C PRO A 249 -22.01 3.06 -9.87
N VAL A 250 -21.00 3.49 -9.10
CA VAL A 250 -20.19 4.66 -9.42
C VAL A 250 -19.31 4.39 -10.64
N ALA A 251 -18.64 3.24 -10.69
CA ALA A 251 -17.82 2.83 -11.83
C ALA A 251 -18.66 2.70 -13.11
N LYS A 252 -19.85 2.08 -13.01
CA LYS A 252 -20.82 1.99 -14.11
C LYS A 252 -21.16 3.38 -14.66
N ALA A 253 -21.53 4.32 -13.80
CA ALA A 253 -21.89 5.68 -14.21
C ALA A 253 -20.72 6.43 -14.87
N VAL A 254 -19.48 6.17 -14.45
CA VAL A 254 -18.29 6.73 -15.11
C VAL A 254 -18.07 6.10 -16.48
N PHE A 255 -18.17 4.77 -16.59
CA PHE A 255 -17.95 4.06 -17.86
C PHE A 255 -18.98 4.41 -18.93
N GLU A 256 -20.24 4.57 -18.56
CA GLU A 256 -21.34 4.95 -19.47
C GLU A 256 -21.20 6.37 -20.03
N LYS A 257 -20.51 7.26 -19.31
CA LYS A 257 -20.25 8.64 -19.75
C LYS A 257 -19.00 8.77 -20.61
N ARG A 258 -18.19 7.71 -20.71
CA ARG A 258 -16.94 7.73 -21.48
C ARG A 258 -17.13 7.08 -22.84
N PRO A 259 -16.57 7.67 -23.91
CA PRO A 259 -16.52 7.01 -25.21
C PRO A 259 -15.79 5.66 -25.09
N ASP A 260 -16.06 4.75 -26.01
CA ASP A 260 -15.42 3.45 -26.08
C ASP A 260 -13.95 3.54 -26.51
#